data_AF-A0A3N2PYY7-F1
#
_entry.id   AF-A0A3N2PYY7-F1
#
_cell.length_a   1.000
_cell.length_b   1.000
_cell.length_c   1.000
_cell.angle_alpha   90.00
_cell.angle_beta   90.00
_cell.angle_gamma   90.00
#
_symmetry.space_group_name_H-M   'P 1'
#
loop_
_entity.id
_entity.type
_entity.pdbx_description
1 polymer ?
#
loop_
_entity_poly.entity_id
_entity_poly.type
_entity_poly.pdbx_seq_one_letter_code
_entity_poly.pdbx_strand_id
1 'polypeptide(L)'
;MAIASRAFCGFFNGNAGVSRTSVGELAANNGIHQGRAFSIFGLCTAMGTLLGPLLGGFLCQPAEKYGLKGPGNLFVRYPYLLPCAIGACYNVVVVALCIPCMGETNIDTAGTKLSAEHAGPTDERTDDTGRTDERTDEETPLLAPQGDTSTLKAASSRTRSLVLLIAGHATIALHAIAFDEMYPAIAATRQPIGFGFSSSEIAKTLLFLSPVVLTVQFVVYPALSKRLTYATLWRISSILFLVVYMTFPLTLALPNKSYRQWCCLYLLLAIRVSAVVIGYTSVAILLTLSARPNQRGVTVSFAQAAISASRAVGPALAGALWSWGLSNGFKAPFDQHILVCPSHFFFLHKIRASLIVLQFFFQCLVATLQLMTSFGPAIGSSPEGPM
;
A
#
# COMPACT_ATOMS: atom_id res chain seq x y z
N MET A 1 23.53 16.13 -2.24
CA MET A 1 23.68 14.68 -2.48
C MET A 1 22.45 13.88 -2.04
N ALA A 2 22.07 13.83 -0.75
CA ALA A 2 20.99 12.94 -0.27
C ALA A 2 19.58 13.25 -0.84
N ILE A 3 19.24 14.53 -1.05
CA ILE A 3 17.95 14.91 -1.64
C ILE A 3 17.88 14.47 -3.11
N ALA A 4 18.95 14.72 -3.87
CA ALA A 4 19.04 14.31 -5.27
C ALA A 4 18.93 12.79 -5.44
N SER A 5 19.63 12.01 -4.59
CA SER A 5 19.52 10.54 -4.66
C SER A 5 18.11 10.03 -4.33
N ARG A 6 17.43 10.62 -3.34
CA ARG A 6 16.02 10.30 -3.04
C ARG A 6 15.08 10.68 -4.19
N ALA A 7 15.32 11.81 -4.86
CA ALA A 7 14.56 12.21 -6.04
C ALA A 7 14.74 11.22 -7.20
N PHE A 8 15.97 10.79 -7.49
CA PHE A 8 16.24 9.75 -8.49
C PHE A 8 15.58 8.42 -8.13
N CYS A 9 15.67 7.98 -6.86
CA CYS A 9 14.95 6.78 -6.40
C CYS A 9 13.44 6.89 -6.63
N GLY A 10 12.85 8.06 -6.41
CA GLY A 10 11.43 8.31 -6.67
C GLY A 10 11.10 8.26 -8.17
N PHE A 11 11.90 8.92 -9.00
CA PHE A 11 11.74 8.96 -10.45
C PHE A 11 11.73 7.55 -11.07
N PHE A 12 12.65 6.68 -10.67
CA PHE A 12 12.73 5.31 -11.17
C PHE A 12 11.70 4.34 -10.55
N ASN A 13 10.94 4.76 -9.53
CA ASN A 13 9.93 3.92 -8.87
C ASN A 13 8.65 3.70 -9.71
N GLY A 14 8.53 4.35 -10.87
CA GLY A 14 7.46 4.10 -11.83
C GLY A 14 7.47 2.67 -12.42
N ASN A 15 8.59 1.96 -12.29
CA ASN A 15 8.76 0.59 -12.76
C ASN A 15 7.71 -0.40 -12.20
N ALA A 16 7.23 -0.18 -10.97
CA ALA A 16 6.27 -1.07 -10.33
C ALA A 16 4.91 -1.10 -11.04
N GLY A 17 4.56 -0.04 -11.79
CA GLY A 17 3.39 -0.02 -12.67
C GLY A 17 3.63 -0.84 -13.92
N VAL A 18 4.71 -0.52 -14.64
CA VAL A 18 5.10 -1.16 -15.90
C VAL A 18 5.29 -2.66 -15.75
N SER A 19 5.98 -3.11 -14.69
CA SER A 19 6.17 -4.54 -14.47
C SER A 19 4.84 -5.27 -14.28
N ARG A 20 3.88 -4.68 -13.57
CA ARG A 20 2.56 -5.31 -13.34
C ARG A 20 1.73 -5.39 -14.61
N THR A 21 1.79 -4.38 -15.48
CA THR A 21 1.08 -4.41 -16.77
C THR A 21 1.70 -5.45 -17.70
N SER A 22 3.03 -5.45 -17.86
CA SER A 22 3.72 -6.43 -18.72
C SER A 22 3.47 -7.88 -18.27
N VAL A 23 3.50 -8.16 -16.95
CA VAL A 23 3.17 -9.49 -16.43
C VAL A 23 1.68 -9.82 -16.60
N GLY A 24 0.80 -8.83 -16.47
CA GLY A 24 -0.63 -9.01 -16.71
C GLY A 24 -0.95 -9.39 -18.16
N GLU A 25 -0.32 -8.72 -19.11
CA GLU A 25 -0.41 -8.99 -20.56
C GLU A 25 0.18 -10.36 -20.90
N LEU A 26 1.37 -10.67 -20.38
CA LEU A 26 2.01 -11.97 -20.59
C LEU A 26 1.16 -13.13 -20.04
N ALA A 27 0.51 -12.92 -18.88
CA ALA A 27 -0.40 -13.91 -18.31
C ALA A 27 -1.65 -14.11 -19.17
N ALA A 28 -2.22 -13.02 -19.70
CA ALA A 28 -3.37 -13.08 -20.61
C ALA A 28 -3.02 -13.81 -21.92
N ASN A 29 -1.88 -13.47 -22.54
CA ASN A 29 -1.44 -14.06 -23.80
C ASN A 29 -1.14 -15.57 -23.69
N ASN A 30 -0.63 -16.01 -22.54
CA ASN A 30 -0.27 -17.41 -22.31
C ASN A 30 -1.36 -18.24 -21.60
N GLY A 31 -2.56 -17.68 -21.39
CA GLY A 31 -3.66 -18.37 -20.69
C GLY A 31 -3.35 -18.70 -19.22
N ILE A 32 -2.38 -18.02 -18.60
CA ILE A 32 -2.01 -18.23 -17.20
C ILE A 32 -3.01 -17.45 -16.34
N HIS A 33 -3.56 -18.10 -15.30
CA HIS A 33 -4.40 -17.42 -14.32
C HIS A 33 -3.67 -16.20 -13.74
N GLN A 34 -4.21 -15.00 -14.01
CA GLN A 34 -3.62 -13.73 -13.57
C GLN A 34 -3.32 -13.70 -12.07
N GLY A 35 -4.15 -14.34 -11.24
CA GLY A 35 -3.90 -14.47 -9.80
C GLY A 35 -2.57 -15.16 -9.46
N ARG A 36 -2.16 -16.17 -10.23
CA ARG A 36 -0.86 -16.85 -10.05
C ARG A 36 0.28 -15.96 -10.51
N ALA A 37 0.13 -15.27 -11.63
CA ALA A 37 1.14 -14.32 -12.13
C ALA A 37 1.36 -13.14 -11.16
N PHE A 38 0.29 -12.55 -10.63
CA PHE A 38 0.37 -11.44 -9.68
C PHE A 38 0.91 -11.86 -8.30
N SER A 39 0.79 -13.14 -7.92
CA SER A 39 1.34 -13.64 -6.66
C SER A 39 2.87 -13.56 -6.58
N ILE A 40 3.55 -13.62 -7.74
CA ILE A 40 5.01 -13.52 -7.84
C ILE A 40 5.50 -12.15 -7.33
N PHE A 41 4.79 -11.06 -7.61
CA PHE A 41 5.15 -9.72 -7.09
C PHE A 41 5.16 -9.66 -5.56
N GLY A 42 4.21 -10.34 -4.93
CA GLY A 42 4.15 -10.44 -3.46
C GLY A 42 5.37 -11.16 -2.91
N LEU A 43 5.77 -12.27 -3.55
CA LEU A 43 6.96 -13.04 -3.18
C LEU A 43 8.25 -12.21 -3.37
N CYS A 44 8.42 -11.57 -4.53
CA CYS A 44 9.59 -10.74 -4.82
C CYS A 44 9.73 -9.58 -3.83
N THR A 45 8.62 -8.90 -3.51
CA THR A 45 8.61 -7.81 -2.53
C THR A 45 9.08 -8.32 -1.16
N ALA A 46 8.56 -9.47 -0.73
CA ALA A 46 8.91 -10.04 0.57
C ALA A 46 10.37 -10.52 0.63
N MET A 47 10.90 -11.12 -0.45
CA MET A 47 12.32 -11.46 -0.56
C MET A 47 13.20 -10.20 -0.51
N GLY A 48 12.81 -9.12 -1.19
CA GLY A 48 13.52 -7.84 -1.13
C GLY A 48 13.56 -7.26 0.29
N THR A 49 12.44 -7.33 1.03
CA THR A 49 12.39 -6.88 2.42
C THR A 49 13.22 -7.73 3.38
N LEU A 50 13.50 -9.00 3.04
CA LEU A 50 14.38 -9.89 3.80
C LEU A 50 15.86 -9.63 3.47
N LEU A 51 16.21 -9.63 2.19
CA LEU A 51 17.59 -9.50 1.72
C LEU A 51 18.14 -8.09 1.91
N GLY A 52 17.31 -7.05 1.84
CA GLY A 52 17.72 -5.65 1.99
C GLY A 52 18.42 -5.36 3.32
N PRO A 53 17.74 -5.54 4.47
CA PRO A 53 18.36 -5.35 5.79
C PRO A 53 19.49 -6.35 6.07
N LEU A 54 19.40 -7.57 5.54
CA LEU A 54 20.47 -8.56 5.67
C LEU A 54 21.76 -8.05 5.02
N LEU A 55 21.72 -7.67 3.74
CA LEU A 55 22.88 -7.14 3.04
C LEU A 55 23.32 -5.79 3.63
N GLY A 56 22.37 -4.86 3.83
CA GLY A 56 22.66 -3.52 4.33
C GLY A 56 23.27 -3.50 5.74
N GLY A 57 22.79 -4.36 6.63
CA GLY A 57 23.20 -4.40 8.03
C GLY A 57 24.45 -5.23 8.30
N PHE A 58 24.65 -6.34 7.59
CA PHE A 58 25.86 -7.16 7.76
C PHE A 58 27.06 -6.53 7.05
N LEU A 59 26.86 -5.96 5.86
CA LEU A 59 27.95 -5.41 5.06
C LEU A 59 28.34 -3.97 5.42
N CYS A 60 27.61 -3.31 6.34
CA CYS A 60 28.00 -1.98 6.80
C CYS A 60 29.29 -2.02 7.63
N GLN A 61 30.12 -0.99 7.47
CA GLN A 61 31.40 -0.82 8.20
C GLN A 61 32.34 -2.04 8.07
N PRO A 62 32.69 -2.47 6.85
CA PRO A 62 33.46 -3.70 6.66
C PRO A 62 34.88 -3.60 7.23
N ALA A 63 35.45 -2.39 7.31
CA ALA A 63 36.76 -2.15 7.92
C ALA A 63 36.76 -2.43 9.44
N GLU A 64 35.67 -2.10 10.13
CA GLU A 64 35.54 -2.27 11.59
C GLU A 64 35.10 -3.69 11.94
N LYS A 65 34.14 -4.26 11.20
CA LYS A 65 33.60 -5.61 11.48
C LYS A 65 34.48 -6.76 11.00
N TYR A 66 35.12 -6.60 9.85
CA TYR A 66 35.83 -7.69 9.16
C TYR A 66 37.31 -7.38 8.91
N GLY A 67 37.82 -6.23 9.37
CA GLY A 67 39.21 -5.80 9.11
C GLY A 67 39.48 -5.41 7.64
N LEU A 68 38.44 -5.37 6.80
CA LEU A 68 38.53 -5.10 5.36
C LEU A 68 38.62 -3.58 5.10
N LYS A 69 39.84 -3.03 5.11
CA LYS A 69 40.08 -1.60 4.84
C LYS A 69 39.95 -1.23 3.36
N GLY A 70 40.16 -2.19 2.46
CA GLY A 70 40.16 -1.97 1.01
C GLY A 70 41.39 -1.19 0.51
N PRO A 71 41.56 -1.06 -0.82
CA PRO A 71 42.67 -0.30 -1.39
C PRO A 71 42.59 1.16 -0.97
N GLY A 72 43.70 1.72 -0.44
CA GLY A 72 43.76 3.11 -0.02
C GLY A 72 42.83 3.51 1.13
N ASN A 73 42.44 2.57 2.01
CA ASN A 73 41.46 2.78 3.10
C ASN A 73 40.06 3.21 2.60
N LEU A 74 39.69 2.81 1.39
CA LEU A 74 38.40 3.16 0.77
C LEU A 74 37.20 2.87 1.67
N PHE A 75 37.18 1.72 2.35
CA PHE A 75 36.06 1.32 3.22
C PHE A 75 36.10 1.96 4.60
N VAL A 76 37.23 2.52 5.01
CA VAL A 76 37.32 3.37 6.22
C VAL A 76 36.71 4.73 5.91
N ARG A 77 37.01 5.30 4.73
CA ARG A 77 36.46 6.59 4.29
C ARG A 77 34.98 6.52 3.91
N TYR A 78 34.54 5.40 3.33
CA TYR A 78 33.16 5.17 2.91
C TYR A 78 32.60 3.86 3.50
N PRO A 79 32.13 3.85 4.76
CA PRO A 79 31.72 2.64 5.47
C PRO A 79 30.45 1.95 4.91
N TYR A 80 29.66 2.66 4.09
CA TYR A 80 28.43 2.15 3.47
C TYR A 80 28.58 1.88 1.97
N LEU A 81 29.78 2.03 1.40
CA LEU A 81 30.00 1.82 -0.04
C LEU A 81 29.74 0.37 -0.45
N LEU A 82 30.17 -0.60 0.37
CA LEU A 82 30.06 -2.03 0.08
C LEU A 82 28.61 -2.52 -0.12
N PRO A 83 27.66 -2.27 0.80
CA PRO A 83 26.26 -2.66 0.59
C PRO A 83 25.63 -1.96 -0.63
N CYS A 84 25.97 -0.70 -0.89
CA CYS A 84 25.48 0.03 -2.06
C CYS A 84 26.03 -0.55 -3.37
N ALA A 85 27.33 -0.92 -3.41
CA ALA A 85 27.96 -1.50 -4.59
C ALA A 85 27.36 -2.87 -4.93
N ILE A 86 27.15 -3.74 -3.93
CA ILE A 86 26.51 -5.04 -4.14
C ILE A 86 25.07 -4.87 -4.65
N GLY A 87 24.31 -3.93 -4.10
CA GLY A 87 22.98 -3.58 -4.60
C GLY A 87 23.00 -3.08 -6.05
N ALA A 88 23.97 -2.25 -6.42
CA ALA A 88 24.14 -1.77 -7.79
C ALA A 88 24.49 -2.92 -8.75
N CYS A 89 25.46 -3.77 -8.40
CA CYS A 89 25.83 -4.93 -9.20
C CYS A 89 24.66 -5.89 -9.40
N TYR A 90 23.86 -6.15 -8.35
CA TYR A 90 22.65 -6.96 -8.47
C TYR A 90 21.69 -6.39 -9.51
N ASN A 91 21.41 -5.08 -9.47
CA ASN A 91 20.52 -4.44 -10.46
C ASN A 91 21.09 -4.51 -11.89
N VAL A 92 22.40 -4.34 -12.06
CA VAL A 92 23.06 -4.48 -13.38
C VAL A 92 22.92 -5.90 -13.93
N VAL A 93 23.14 -6.92 -13.08
CA VAL A 93 22.96 -8.33 -13.46
C VAL A 93 21.52 -8.61 -13.84
N VAL A 94 20.54 -8.10 -13.07
CA VAL A 94 19.12 -8.25 -13.39
C VAL A 94 18.81 -7.64 -14.77
N VAL A 95 19.29 -6.41 -15.04
CA VAL A 95 19.10 -5.77 -16.35
C VAL A 95 19.76 -6.57 -17.48
N ALA A 96 21.00 -7.02 -17.29
CA ALA A 96 21.73 -7.81 -18.28
C ALA A 96 21.05 -9.15 -18.60
N LEU A 97 20.37 -9.76 -17.62
CA LEU A 97 19.59 -10.98 -17.83
C LEU A 97 18.20 -10.69 -18.43
N CYS A 98 17.55 -9.59 -18.02
CA CYS A 98 16.20 -9.25 -18.49
C CYS A 98 16.18 -8.79 -19.96
N ILE A 99 17.16 -8.01 -20.42
CA ILE A 99 17.21 -7.50 -21.81
C ILE A 99 17.10 -8.63 -22.86
N PRO A 100 17.88 -9.72 -22.79
CA PRO A 100 17.77 -10.81 -23.76
C PRO A 100 16.57 -11.74 -23.52
N CYS A 101 16.04 -11.80 -22.28
CA CYS A 101 14.95 -12.72 -21.94
C CYS A 101 13.55 -12.13 -22.14
N MET A 102 13.40 -10.80 -22.16
CA MET A 102 12.12 -10.14 -22.42
C MET A 102 11.92 -9.94 -23.93
N GLY A 103 11.06 -10.75 -24.54
CA GLY A 103 10.51 -10.44 -25.86
C GLY A 103 9.53 -9.26 -25.79
N GLU A 104 9.39 -8.52 -26.90
CA GLU A 104 8.38 -7.45 -27.00
C GLU A 104 6.99 -8.03 -26.76
N THR A 105 6.30 -7.52 -25.74
CA THR A 105 4.90 -7.82 -25.45
C THR A 105 4.06 -6.94 -26.38
N ASN A 106 4.10 -7.22 -27.70
CA ASN A 106 3.40 -6.40 -28.69
C ASN A 106 1.88 -6.44 -28.45
N ILE A 107 1.27 -5.25 -28.46
CA ILE A 107 -0.14 -4.90 -28.24
C ILE A 107 -1.05 -5.35 -29.40
N ASP A 108 -0.49 -5.68 -30.57
CA ASP A 108 -1.22 -5.83 -31.84
C ASP A 108 -2.31 -6.91 -31.86
N THR A 109 -2.33 -7.84 -30.90
CA THR A 109 -3.36 -8.92 -30.87
C THR A 109 -4.24 -8.91 -29.62
N ALA A 110 -3.84 -8.22 -28.54
CA ALA A 110 -4.51 -8.29 -27.23
C ALA A 110 -5.38 -7.06 -26.91
N GLY A 111 -4.99 -5.86 -27.38
CA GLY A 111 -5.78 -4.64 -27.20
C GLY A 111 -7.16 -4.71 -27.86
N THR A 112 -7.23 -5.35 -29.03
CA THR A 112 -8.46 -5.56 -29.79
C THR A 112 -9.42 -6.53 -29.09
N LYS A 113 -8.89 -7.56 -28.38
CA LYS A 113 -9.73 -8.55 -27.68
C LYS A 113 -10.26 -8.04 -26.33
N LEU A 114 -9.46 -7.28 -25.59
CA LEU A 114 -9.90 -6.66 -24.33
C LEU A 114 -10.91 -5.52 -24.54
N SER A 115 -10.83 -4.82 -25.68
CA SER A 115 -11.83 -3.81 -26.07
C SER A 115 -13.09 -4.43 -26.71
N ALA A 116 -12.94 -5.51 -27.50
CA ALA A 116 -14.06 -6.20 -28.15
C ALA A 116 -14.91 -7.05 -27.20
N GLU A 117 -14.35 -7.63 -26.12
CA GLU A 117 -15.15 -8.43 -25.18
C GLU A 117 -16.08 -7.57 -24.29
N HIS A 118 -15.86 -6.25 -24.23
CA HIS A 118 -16.78 -5.30 -23.58
C HIS A 118 -17.81 -4.66 -24.54
N ALA A 119 -17.72 -4.94 -25.84
CA ALA A 119 -18.72 -4.54 -26.83
C ALA A 119 -19.58 -5.76 -27.17
N GLY A 120 -20.78 -5.82 -26.60
CA GLY A 120 -21.78 -6.81 -27.02
C GLY A 120 -22.10 -6.72 -28.52
N PRO A 121 -22.68 -7.78 -29.11
CA PRO A 121 -22.89 -7.86 -30.55
C PRO A 121 -23.86 -6.75 -30.96
N THR A 122 -23.38 -5.81 -31.78
CA THR A 122 -24.24 -4.82 -32.42
C THR A 122 -24.47 -5.32 -33.84
N ASP A 123 -25.74 -5.60 -34.13
CA ASP A 123 -26.24 -6.03 -35.44
C ASP A 123 -25.63 -5.19 -36.57
N GLU A 124 -25.06 -5.87 -37.56
CA GLU A 124 -24.72 -5.30 -38.84
C GLU A 124 -26.02 -4.92 -39.57
N ARG A 125 -26.24 -3.61 -39.75
CA ARG A 125 -26.97 -3.10 -40.91
C ARG A 125 -26.27 -1.88 -41.46
N THR A 126 -25.81 -2.07 -42.70
CA THR A 126 -25.30 -1.13 -43.68
C THR A 126 -26.16 0.13 -43.80
N ASP A 127 -25.54 1.31 -43.85
CA ASP A 127 -25.63 2.19 -45.03
C ASP A 127 -24.64 3.36 -44.98
N ASP A 128 -24.43 3.87 -46.19
CA ASP A 128 -23.29 4.57 -46.77
C ASP A 128 -23.20 6.09 -46.47
N THR A 129 -22.04 6.65 -46.84
CA THR A 129 -21.70 8.06 -47.18
C THR A 129 -21.29 9.07 -46.10
N GLY A 130 -20.10 9.68 -46.31
CA GLY A 130 -19.87 11.09 -45.96
C GLY A 130 -18.55 11.43 -45.25
N ARG A 131 -17.55 11.86 -46.02
CA ARG A 131 -16.22 12.39 -45.66
C ARG A 131 -16.26 13.81 -45.08
N THR A 132 -15.53 14.11 -43.99
CA THR A 132 -14.45 15.15 -43.83
C THR A 132 -14.19 15.53 -42.37
N ASP A 133 -12.92 15.84 -42.09
CA ASP A 133 -12.32 16.32 -40.84
C ASP A 133 -13.06 17.44 -40.10
N GLU A 134 -12.98 17.45 -38.77
CA GLU A 134 -12.56 18.62 -37.97
C GLU A 134 -12.39 18.28 -36.47
N ARG A 135 -11.36 18.88 -35.86
CA ARG A 135 -10.89 18.65 -34.49
C ARG A 135 -10.86 20.00 -33.75
N THR A 136 -11.89 20.27 -32.94
CA THR A 136 -12.01 21.27 -31.84
C THR A 136 -13.51 21.29 -31.49
N ASP A 137 -14.06 21.34 -30.27
CA ASP A 137 -13.64 21.90 -28.98
C ASP A 137 -14.35 21.18 -27.83
N GLU A 138 -13.86 21.42 -26.61
CA GLU A 138 -14.61 21.30 -25.36
C GLU A 138 -16.00 21.92 -25.49
N GLU A 139 -17.07 21.15 -25.29
CA GLU A 139 -18.26 21.66 -24.60
C GLU A 139 -19.12 20.51 -24.03
N THR A 140 -19.24 20.56 -22.71
CA THR A 140 -20.24 19.90 -21.88
C THR A 140 -21.63 19.86 -22.55
N PRO A 141 -22.26 18.69 -22.77
CA PRO A 141 -23.68 18.64 -23.04
C PRO A 141 -24.43 18.89 -21.73
N LEU A 142 -24.86 20.13 -21.58
CA LEU A 142 -25.64 20.72 -20.50
C LEU A 142 -27.11 20.24 -20.55
N LEU A 143 -27.33 18.92 -20.60
CA LEU A 143 -28.66 18.32 -20.49
C LEU A 143 -28.57 17.08 -19.62
N ALA A 144 -28.68 17.31 -18.31
CA ALA A 144 -29.04 16.24 -17.39
C ALA A 144 -30.42 15.72 -17.80
N PRO A 145 -30.60 14.42 -18.11
CA PRO A 145 -31.89 13.81 -17.89
C PRO A 145 -32.20 14.00 -16.41
N GLN A 146 -33.45 14.29 -16.04
CA GLN A 146 -33.89 14.28 -14.65
C GLN A 146 -33.62 12.88 -14.05
N GLY A 147 -32.39 12.69 -13.58
CA GLY A 147 -31.94 11.47 -12.94
C GLY A 147 -32.53 11.47 -11.55
N ASP A 148 -33.33 10.45 -11.25
CA ASP A 148 -33.91 10.20 -9.94
C ASP A 148 -32.97 10.65 -8.82
N THR A 149 -33.48 11.45 -7.88
CA THR A 149 -32.73 11.96 -6.73
C THR A 149 -31.98 10.84 -5.97
N SER A 150 -32.43 9.60 -6.08
CA SER A 150 -31.77 8.38 -5.58
C SER A 150 -30.44 8.05 -6.28
N THR A 151 -30.34 8.20 -7.60
CA THR A 151 -29.14 7.91 -8.41
C THR A 151 -28.02 8.94 -8.16
N LEU A 152 -28.39 10.22 -8.06
CA LEU A 152 -27.45 11.30 -7.71
C LEU A 152 -26.95 11.15 -6.26
N LYS A 153 -27.83 10.81 -5.31
CA LYS A 153 -27.43 10.51 -3.92
C LYS A 153 -26.51 9.28 -3.83
N ALA A 154 -26.78 8.22 -4.60
CA ALA A 154 -25.95 7.02 -4.64
C ALA A 154 -24.58 7.25 -5.31
N ALA A 155 -24.50 8.12 -6.31
CA ALA A 155 -23.24 8.52 -6.93
C ALA A 155 -22.40 9.42 -6.00
N SER A 156 -23.05 10.36 -5.30
CA SER A 156 -22.42 11.24 -4.31
C SER A 156 -21.88 10.47 -3.10
N SER A 157 -22.66 9.54 -2.55
CA SER A 157 -22.24 8.71 -1.40
C SER A 157 -21.08 7.77 -1.77
N ARG A 158 -21.07 7.19 -2.98
CA ARG A 158 -19.96 6.36 -3.47
C ARG A 158 -18.67 7.15 -3.63
N THR A 159 -18.75 8.34 -4.22
CA THR A 159 -17.60 9.22 -4.41
C THR A 159 -17.01 9.59 -3.06
N ARG A 160 -17.86 9.93 -2.07
CA ARG A 160 -17.44 10.19 -0.70
C ARG A 160 -16.73 8.98 -0.07
N SER A 161 -17.27 7.77 -0.24
CA SER A 161 -16.63 6.55 0.27
C SER A 161 -15.28 6.26 -0.38
N LEU A 162 -15.12 6.49 -1.68
CA LEU A 162 -13.84 6.32 -2.38
C LEU A 162 -12.79 7.32 -1.89
N VAL A 163 -13.14 8.59 -1.74
CA VAL A 163 -12.24 9.61 -1.18
C VAL A 163 -11.78 9.23 0.22
N LEU A 164 -12.69 8.72 1.07
CA LEU A 164 -12.34 8.26 2.41
C LEU A 164 -11.43 7.03 2.42
N LEU A 165 -11.60 6.10 1.47
CA LEU A 165 -10.70 4.95 1.30
C LEU A 165 -9.31 5.39 0.85
N ILE A 166 -9.23 6.30 -0.12
CA ILE A 166 -7.96 6.89 -0.59
C ILE A 166 -7.25 7.59 0.57
N ALA A 167 -7.94 8.47 1.28
CA ALA A 167 -7.39 9.17 2.44
C ALA A 167 -6.95 8.19 3.55
N GLY A 168 -7.74 7.16 3.82
CA GLY A 168 -7.42 6.11 4.79
C GLY A 168 -6.16 5.31 4.42
N HIS A 169 -5.99 5.00 3.13
CA HIS A 169 -4.83 4.30 2.60
C HIS A 169 -3.56 5.15 2.68
N ALA A 170 -3.64 6.42 2.24
CA ALA A 170 -2.58 7.42 2.39
C ALA A 170 -2.18 7.59 3.86
N THR A 171 -3.17 7.61 4.75
CA THR A 171 -2.94 7.72 6.20
C THR A 171 -2.17 6.52 6.75
N ILE A 172 -2.55 5.28 6.38
CA ILE A 172 -1.75 4.09 6.76
C ILE A 172 -0.31 4.27 6.29
N ALA A 173 -0.13 4.74 5.06
CA ALA A 173 1.19 4.92 4.49
C ALA A 173 2.04 5.95 5.21
N LEU A 174 1.44 7.08 5.60
CA LEU A 174 2.12 8.16 6.30
C LEU A 174 2.68 7.71 7.65
N HIS A 175 1.86 7.08 8.50
CA HIS A 175 2.36 6.66 9.82
C HIS A 175 3.25 5.42 9.75
N ALA A 176 3.03 4.53 8.77
CA ALA A 176 3.91 3.38 8.57
C ALA A 176 5.33 3.83 8.21
N ILE A 177 5.48 4.71 7.21
CA ILE A 177 6.79 5.21 6.80
C ILE A 177 7.46 6.06 7.88
N ALA A 178 6.67 6.86 8.61
CA ALA A 178 7.20 7.66 9.71
C ALA A 178 7.83 6.76 10.78
N PHE A 179 7.17 5.65 11.13
CA PHE A 179 7.73 4.68 12.06
C PHE A 179 8.96 3.97 11.49
N ASP A 180 8.94 3.56 10.21
CA ASP A 180 10.06 2.84 9.58
C ASP A 180 11.36 3.68 9.56
N GLU A 181 11.24 5.00 9.45
CA GLU A 181 12.38 5.92 9.48
C GLU A 181 12.77 6.33 10.91
N MET A 182 11.80 6.50 11.81
CA MET A 182 12.06 6.85 13.21
C MET A 182 12.64 5.68 13.99
N TYR A 183 12.24 4.44 13.71
CA TYR A 183 12.68 3.28 14.48
C TYR A 183 14.20 3.11 14.46
N PRO A 184 14.90 3.08 13.30
CA PRO A 184 16.37 3.01 13.27
C PRO A 184 17.04 4.20 13.95
N ALA A 185 16.45 5.39 13.83
CA ALA A 185 16.98 6.61 14.46
C ALA A 185 16.91 6.53 16.00
N ILE A 186 15.76 6.12 16.55
CA ILE A 186 15.58 5.87 17.99
C ILE A 186 16.45 4.69 18.44
N ALA A 187 16.58 3.63 17.63
CA ALA A 187 17.42 2.49 17.94
C ALA A 187 18.90 2.87 18.05
N ALA A 188 19.42 3.72 17.17
CA ALA A 188 20.81 4.18 17.20
C ALA A 188 21.10 5.22 18.29
N THR A 189 20.09 5.99 18.71
CA THR A 189 20.26 7.07 19.70
C THR A 189 20.58 6.51 21.09
N ARG A 190 21.48 7.18 21.82
CA ARG A 190 21.88 6.75 23.18
C ARG A 190 20.73 6.90 24.19
N GLN A 191 20.78 6.12 25.27
CA GLN A 191 19.84 6.26 26.39
C GLN A 191 19.94 7.64 27.06
N PRO A 192 18.86 8.17 27.65
CA PRO A 192 17.54 7.54 27.87
C PRO A 192 16.53 7.69 26.71
N ILE A 193 16.89 8.40 25.64
CA ILE A 193 15.98 8.77 24.54
C ILE A 193 15.84 7.64 23.50
N GLY A 194 16.88 6.82 23.35
CA GLY A 194 16.92 5.70 22.42
C GLY A 194 17.52 4.42 23.02
N PHE A 195 17.67 3.39 22.19
CA PHE A 195 18.15 2.08 22.65
C PHE A 195 19.68 1.95 22.72
N GLY A 196 20.43 2.79 22.00
CA GLY A 196 21.89 2.69 21.89
C GLY A 196 22.36 1.41 21.20
N PHE A 197 21.58 0.92 20.23
CA PHE A 197 21.90 -0.26 19.44
C PHE A 197 22.97 0.03 18.40
N SER A 198 23.89 -0.92 18.25
CA SER A 198 24.83 -1.00 17.14
C SER A 198 24.10 -1.29 15.83
N SER A 199 24.72 -0.99 14.68
CA SER A 199 24.14 -1.28 13.37
C SER A 199 23.81 -2.76 13.17
N SER A 200 24.60 -3.66 13.76
CA SER A 200 24.31 -5.11 13.76
C SER A 200 23.09 -5.47 14.61
N GLU A 201 22.86 -4.78 15.72
CA GLU A 201 21.67 -4.97 16.56
C GLU A 201 20.39 -4.49 15.87
N ILE A 202 20.44 -3.36 15.16
CA ILE A 202 19.34 -2.87 14.32
C ILE A 202 19.08 -3.83 13.16
N ALA A 203 20.14 -4.37 12.54
CA ALA A 203 19.98 -5.37 11.49
C ALA A 203 19.27 -6.64 11.99
N LYS A 204 19.62 -7.12 13.19
CA LYS A 204 18.96 -8.27 13.83
C LYS A 204 17.46 -8.03 14.02
N THR A 205 17.05 -6.83 14.44
CA THR A 205 15.62 -6.54 14.61
C THR A 205 14.88 -6.53 13.29
N LEU A 206 15.43 -5.91 12.24
CA LEU A 206 14.82 -5.90 10.90
C LEU A 206 14.77 -7.31 10.27
N LEU A 207 15.81 -8.11 10.46
CA LEU A 207 15.87 -9.48 9.95
C LEU A 207 14.78 -10.36 10.57
N PHE A 208 14.52 -10.21 11.87
CA PHE A 208 13.45 -10.93 12.56
C PHE A 208 12.06 -10.62 12.01
N LEU A 209 11.81 -9.40 11.54
CA LEU A 209 10.47 -8.99 11.05
C LEU A 209 10.13 -9.58 9.69
N SER A 210 11.11 -9.90 8.87
CA SER A 210 10.91 -10.37 7.50
C SER A 210 10.16 -11.71 7.41
N PRO A 211 10.51 -12.78 8.16
CA PRO A 211 9.71 -14.01 8.16
C PRO A 211 8.32 -13.81 8.77
N VAL A 212 8.17 -12.86 9.72
CA VAL A 212 6.85 -12.51 10.27
C VAL A 212 5.96 -11.92 9.18
N VAL A 213 6.47 -10.98 8.37
CA VAL A 213 5.74 -10.41 7.22
C VAL A 213 5.29 -11.51 6.26
N LEU A 214 6.20 -12.40 5.86
CA LEU A 214 5.90 -13.52 4.96
C LEU A 214 4.78 -14.41 5.50
N THR A 215 4.91 -14.81 6.77
CA THR A 215 3.93 -15.67 7.44
C THR A 215 2.57 -14.98 7.51
N VAL A 216 2.55 -13.69 7.85
CA VAL A 216 1.29 -12.94 7.95
C VAL A 216 0.66 -12.74 6.57
N GLN A 217 1.44 -12.40 5.55
CA GLN A 217 0.95 -12.14 4.19
C GLN A 217 0.35 -13.39 3.53
N PHE A 218 1.01 -14.55 3.67
CA PHE A 218 0.64 -15.76 2.92
C PHE A 218 -0.16 -16.78 3.72
N VAL A 219 -0.05 -16.78 5.06
CA VAL A 219 -0.77 -17.76 5.91
C VAL A 219 -1.89 -17.08 6.70
N VAL A 220 -1.55 -16.05 7.48
CA VAL A 220 -2.50 -15.45 8.42
C VAL A 220 -3.56 -14.62 7.70
N TYR A 221 -3.17 -13.78 6.75
CA TYR A 221 -4.09 -12.88 6.05
C TYR A 221 -5.15 -13.64 5.25
N PRO A 222 -4.81 -14.65 4.41
CA PRO A 222 -5.83 -15.43 3.71
C PRO A 222 -6.75 -16.21 4.67
N ALA A 223 -6.25 -16.67 5.82
CA ALA A 223 -7.07 -17.33 6.83
C ALA A 223 -8.07 -16.36 7.48
N LEU A 224 -7.62 -15.14 7.79
CA LEU A 224 -8.43 -14.06 8.35
C LEU A 224 -9.47 -13.55 7.35
N SER A 225 -9.10 -13.35 6.08
CA SER A 225 -10.00 -12.81 5.05
C SER A 225 -11.15 -13.76 4.68
N LYS A 226 -11.02 -15.06 4.98
CA LYS A 226 -12.12 -16.03 4.83
C LYS A 226 -13.17 -15.92 5.93
N ARG A 227 -12.81 -15.39 7.11
CA ARG A 227 -13.67 -15.36 8.30
C ARG A 227 -14.20 -13.97 8.61
N LEU A 228 -13.46 -12.93 8.26
CA LEU A 228 -13.76 -11.53 8.61
C LEU A 228 -13.90 -10.69 7.35
N THR A 229 -14.75 -9.66 7.42
CA THR A 229 -14.87 -8.68 6.33
C THR A 229 -13.62 -7.81 6.23
N TYR A 230 -13.29 -7.36 5.01
CA TYR A 230 -12.14 -6.47 4.77
C TYR A 230 -12.21 -5.17 5.59
N ALA A 231 -13.42 -4.63 5.82
CA ALA A 231 -13.62 -3.47 6.67
C ALA A 231 -13.28 -3.75 8.14
N THR A 232 -13.66 -4.92 8.67
CA THR A 232 -13.31 -5.33 10.04
C THR A 232 -11.81 -5.56 10.19
N LEU A 233 -11.15 -6.18 9.21
CA LEU A 233 -9.69 -6.34 9.21
C LEU A 233 -8.96 -4.99 9.22
N TRP A 234 -9.45 -4.02 8.46
CA TRP A 234 -8.91 -2.66 8.46
C TRP A 234 -9.08 -1.96 9.82
N ARG A 235 -10.20 -2.18 10.53
CA ARG A 235 -10.42 -1.69 11.90
C ARG A 235 -9.51 -2.36 12.92
N ILE A 236 -9.38 -3.69 12.87
CA ILE A 236 -8.49 -4.45 13.75
C ILE A 236 -7.06 -3.95 13.59
N SER A 237 -6.58 -3.80 12.35
CA SER A 237 -5.26 -3.21 12.07
C SER A 237 -5.10 -1.83 12.71
N SER A 238 -6.12 -0.97 12.63
CA SER A 238 -6.08 0.37 13.22
C SER A 238 -5.99 0.34 14.75
N ILE A 239 -6.70 -0.57 15.42
CA ILE A 239 -6.60 -0.78 16.88
C ILE A 239 -5.22 -1.31 17.26
N LEU A 240 -4.69 -2.29 16.52
CA LEU A 240 -3.36 -2.83 16.76
C LEU A 240 -2.27 -1.75 16.65
N PHE A 241 -2.36 -0.84 15.68
CA PHE A 241 -1.44 0.30 15.59
C PHE A 241 -1.48 1.21 16.81
N LEU A 242 -2.68 1.50 17.32
CA LEU A 242 -2.83 2.34 18.51
C LEU A 242 -2.19 1.69 19.74
N VAL A 243 -2.43 0.39 19.94
CA VAL A 243 -1.82 -0.38 21.03
C VAL A 243 -0.30 -0.38 20.90
N VAL A 244 0.24 -0.69 19.71
CA VAL A 244 1.69 -0.73 19.46
C VAL A 244 2.33 0.63 19.73
N TYR A 245 1.78 1.72 19.20
CA TYR A 245 2.42 3.02 19.35
C TYR A 245 2.35 3.56 20.77
N MET A 246 1.31 3.24 21.54
CA MET A 246 1.24 3.58 22.96
C MET A 246 2.19 2.76 23.83
N THR A 247 2.41 1.50 23.46
CA THR A 247 3.27 0.59 24.23
C THR A 247 4.74 0.65 23.82
N PHE A 248 5.07 1.14 22.63
CA PHE A 248 6.45 1.25 22.13
C PHE A 248 7.34 2.11 23.04
N PRO A 249 6.96 3.32 23.50
CA PRO A 249 7.76 4.11 24.44
C PRO A 249 8.05 3.37 25.76
N LEU A 250 7.14 2.52 26.24
CA LEU A 250 7.34 1.74 27.47
C LEU A 250 8.51 0.76 27.34
N THR A 251 8.88 0.35 26.12
CA THR A 251 10.05 -0.51 25.89
C THR A 251 11.38 0.19 26.16
N LEU A 252 11.41 1.53 26.07
CA LEU A 252 12.60 2.33 26.37
C LEU A 252 12.80 2.51 27.89
N ALA A 253 11.72 2.40 28.67
CA ALA A 253 11.78 2.45 30.14
C ALA A 253 12.31 1.15 30.78
N LEU A 254 12.41 0.06 30.01
CA LEU A 254 12.96 -1.20 30.49
C LEU A 254 14.49 -1.12 30.66
N PRO A 255 15.08 -1.92 31.57
CA PRO A 255 16.53 -1.95 31.76
C PRO A 255 17.28 -2.26 30.45
N ASN A 256 18.32 -1.47 30.18
CA ASN A 256 19.02 -1.47 28.90
C ASN A 256 19.57 -2.86 28.55
N LYS A 257 19.31 -3.31 27.32
CA LYS A 257 19.71 -4.61 26.76
C LYS A 257 19.29 -5.82 27.60
N SER A 258 18.35 -5.66 28.51
CA SER A 258 17.78 -6.79 29.26
C SER A 258 17.03 -7.72 28.31
N TYR A 259 17.02 -9.02 28.63
CA TYR A 259 16.20 -10.01 27.92
C TYR A 259 14.73 -9.58 27.78
N ARG A 260 14.18 -8.94 28.83
CA ARG A 260 12.79 -8.43 28.83
C ARG A 260 12.58 -7.34 27.78
N GLN A 261 13.55 -6.45 27.60
CA GLN A 261 13.49 -5.37 26.60
C GLN A 261 13.49 -5.96 25.19
N TRP A 262 14.39 -6.91 24.92
CA TRP A 262 14.46 -7.60 23.63
C TRP A 262 13.16 -8.36 23.30
N CYS A 263 12.63 -9.16 24.24
CA CYS A 263 11.38 -9.88 24.02
C CYS A 263 10.19 -8.95 23.77
N CYS A 264 10.06 -7.89 24.57
CA CYS A 264 8.98 -6.92 24.41
C CYS A 264 9.08 -6.18 23.07
N LEU A 265 10.28 -5.77 22.69
CA LEU A 265 10.55 -5.10 21.41
C LEU A 265 10.21 -6.01 20.21
N TYR A 266 10.69 -7.26 20.20
CA TYR A 266 10.39 -8.20 19.12
C TYR A 266 8.90 -8.47 18.98
N LEU A 267 8.20 -8.69 20.09
CA LEU A 267 6.77 -8.91 20.11
C LEU A 267 6.01 -7.70 19.55
N LEU A 268 6.36 -6.49 20.00
CA LEU A 268 5.71 -5.26 19.54
C LEU A 268 5.96 -4.97 18.07
N LEU A 269 7.18 -5.15 17.59
CA LEU A 269 7.51 -4.98 16.17
C LEU A 269 6.82 -6.05 15.30
N ALA A 270 6.68 -7.29 15.79
CA ALA A 270 5.93 -8.35 15.11
C ALA A 270 4.44 -8.00 14.99
N ILE A 271 3.82 -7.50 16.08
CA ILE A 271 2.42 -7.03 16.05
C ILE A 271 2.28 -5.86 15.08
N ARG A 272 3.21 -4.89 15.12
CA ARG A 272 3.24 -3.74 14.21
C ARG A 272 3.24 -4.19 12.76
N VAL A 273 4.17 -5.07 12.39
CA VAL A 273 4.33 -5.48 10.99
C VAL A 273 3.14 -6.30 10.52
N SER A 274 2.55 -7.09 11.42
CA SER A 274 1.28 -7.79 11.16
C SER A 274 0.14 -6.80 10.89
N ALA A 275 0.03 -5.75 11.69
CA ALA A 275 -0.98 -4.70 11.52
C ALA A 275 -0.80 -3.94 10.19
N VAL A 276 0.44 -3.68 9.77
CA VAL A 276 0.76 -3.09 8.45
C VAL A 276 0.23 -3.97 7.33
N VAL A 277 0.61 -5.25 7.31
CA VAL A 277 0.22 -6.20 6.26
C VAL A 277 -1.30 -6.33 6.16
N ILE A 278 -1.97 -6.54 7.30
CA ILE A 278 -3.43 -6.69 7.35
C ILE A 278 -4.12 -5.39 6.90
N GLY A 279 -3.65 -4.25 7.40
CA GLY A 279 -4.24 -2.94 7.12
C GLY A 279 -4.14 -2.53 5.66
N TYR A 280 -2.92 -2.57 5.10
CA TYR A 280 -2.66 -2.21 3.71
C TYR A 280 -3.40 -3.13 2.73
N THR A 281 -3.35 -4.44 2.95
CA THR A 281 -3.99 -5.40 2.04
C THR A 281 -5.52 -5.25 2.07
N SER A 282 -6.09 -5.02 3.26
CA SER A 282 -7.55 -4.84 3.42
C SER A 282 -8.05 -3.56 2.74
N VAL A 283 -7.38 -2.43 2.94
CA VAL A 283 -7.80 -1.15 2.33
C VAL A 283 -7.59 -1.13 0.81
N ALA A 284 -6.54 -1.79 0.31
CA ALA A 284 -6.30 -1.92 -1.13
C ALA A 284 -7.41 -2.74 -1.83
N ILE A 285 -7.82 -3.86 -1.22
CA ILE A 285 -8.94 -4.67 -1.73
C ILE A 285 -10.25 -3.88 -1.65
N LEU A 286 -10.53 -3.25 -0.51
CA LEU A 286 -11.76 -2.48 -0.31
C LEU A 286 -11.89 -1.34 -1.33
N LEU A 287 -10.81 -0.62 -1.61
CA LEU A 287 -10.76 0.41 -2.65
C LEU A 287 -11.10 -0.17 -4.03
N THR A 288 -10.49 -1.30 -4.40
CA THR A 288 -10.68 -1.93 -5.70
C THR A 288 -12.12 -2.43 -5.89
N LEU A 289 -12.72 -2.98 -4.83
CA LEU A 289 -14.10 -3.46 -4.83
C LEU A 289 -15.13 -2.31 -4.84
N SER A 290 -14.82 -1.17 -4.22
CA SER A 290 -15.70 0.00 -4.20
C SER A 290 -15.69 0.79 -5.53
N ALA A 291 -14.65 0.66 -6.34
CA ALA A 291 -14.54 1.35 -7.62
C ALA A 291 -15.35 0.67 -8.74
N ARG A 292 -15.95 1.48 -9.63
CA ARG A 292 -16.66 0.99 -10.82
C ARG A 292 -15.69 0.24 -11.74
N PRO A 293 -16.08 -0.89 -12.38
CA PRO A 293 -15.20 -1.66 -13.25
C PRO A 293 -14.42 -0.81 -14.27
N ASN A 294 -15.09 0.10 -14.97
CA ASN A 294 -14.49 1.00 -15.97
C ASN A 294 -13.53 2.07 -15.37
N GLN A 295 -13.59 2.34 -14.06
CA GLN A 295 -12.80 3.38 -13.39
C GLN A 295 -11.83 2.83 -12.32
N ARG A 296 -11.71 1.51 -12.20
CA ARG A 296 -10.85 0.84 -11.20
C ARG A 296 -9.39 1.24 -11.36
N GLY A 297 -8.87 1.21 -12.58
CA GLY A 297 -7.48 1.57 -12.88
C GLY A 297 -7.16 3.00 -12.42
N VAL A 298 -7.99 3.96 -12.82
CA VAL A 298 -7.84 5.38 -12.42
C VAL A 298 -7.90 5.54 -10.89
N THR A 299 -8.87 4.91 -10.24
CA THR A 299 -9.06 5.01 -8.77
C THR A 299 -7.85 4.46 -8.01
N VAL A 300 -7.33 3.30 -8.43
CA VAL A 300 -6.15 2.69 -7.82
C VAL A 300 -4.91 3.55 -8.05
N SER A 301 -4.75 4.13 -9.23
CA SER A 301 -3.64 5.04 -9.54
C SER A 301 -3.68 6.31 -8.68
N PHE A 302 -4.85 6.92 -8.48
CA PHE A 302 -5.00 8.06 -7.57
C PHE A 302 -4.66 7.69 -6.12
N ALA A 303 -5.10 6.52 -5.65
CA ALA A 303 -4.73 6.04 -4.32
C ALA A 303 -3.21 5.83 -4.19
N GLN A 304 -2.59 5.24 -5.22
CA GLN A 304 -1.15 5.04 -5.26
C GLN A 304 -0.37 6.35 -5.26
N ALA A 305 -0.85 7.37 -5.98
CA ALA A 305 -0.27 8.71 -5.94
C ALA A 305 -0.35 9.32 -4.52
N ALA A 306 -1.50 9.20 -3.84
CA ALA A 306 -1.67 9.67 -2.47
C ALA A 306 -0.76 8.94 -1.46
N ILE A 307 -0.57 7.62 -1.64
CA ILE A 307 0.39 6.82 -0.87
C ILE A 307 1.82 7.30 -1.09
N SER A 308 2.21 7.53 -2.35
CA SER A 308 3.55 8.02 -2.71
C SER A 308 3.83 9.40 -2.12
N ALA A 309 2.85 10.31 -2.18
CA ALA A 309 2.94 11.63 -1.53
C ALA A 309 3.13 11.48 0.00
N SER A 310 2.35 10.59 0.62
CA SER A 310 2.49 10.29 2.06
C SER A 310 3.88 9.74 2.41
N ARG A 311 4.46 8.90 1.54
CA ARG A 311 5.82 8.35 1.70
C ARG A 311 6.92 9.38 1.49
N ALA A 312 6.70 10.36 0.62
CA ALA A 312 7.64 11.45 0.40
C ALA A 312 7.67 12.42 1.59
N VAL A 313 6.50 12.78 2.11
CA VAL A 313 6.36 13.79 3.16
C VAL A 313 6.60 13.22 4.57
N GLY A 314 6.23 11.96 4.82
CA GLY A 314 6.27 11.34 6.14
C GLY A 314 7.64 11.40 6.84
N PRO A 315 8.74 10.96 6.20
CA PRO A 315 10.07 10.99 6.81
C PRO A 315 10.54 12.40 7.17
N ALA A 316 10.27 13.38 6.29
CA ALA A 316 10.64 14.77 6.51
C ALA A 316 9.89 15.36 7.71
N LEU A 317 8.57 15.15 7.79
CA LEU A 317 7.76 15.63 8.91
C LEU A 317 8.16 14.95 10.23
N ALA A 318 8.30 13.62 10.23
CA ALA A 318 8.66 12.87 11.44
C ALA A 318 10.05 13.27 11.96
N GLY A 319 11.04 13.36 11.06
CA GLY A 319 12.39 13.78 11.40
C GLY A 319 12.46 15.23 11.90
N ALA A 320 11.76 16.15 11.25
CA ALA A 320 11.71 17.56 11.68
C ALA A 320 11.05 17.73 13.04
N LEU A 321 9.90 17.09 13.26
CA LEU A 321 9.17 17.14 14.54
C LEU A 321 10.00 16.55 15.68
N TRP A 322 10.70 15.44 15.44
CA TRP A 322 11.54 14.79 16.47
C TRP A 322 12.77 15.64 16.79
N SER A 323 13.43 16.17 15.77
CA SER A 323 14.57 17.09 15.94
C SER A 323 14.16 18.37 16.68
N TRP A 324 12.97 18.91 16.39
CA TRP A 324 12.42 20.07 17.08
C TRP A 324 12.09 19.77 18.55
N GLY A 325 11.54 18.60 18.84
CA GLY A 325 11.31 18.12 20.21
C GLY A 325 12.59 18.07 21.04
N LEU A 326 13.64 17.46 20.47
CA LEU A 326 14.96 17.36 21.09
C LEU A 326 15.59 18.74 21.33
N SER A 327 15.47 19.67 20.38
CA SER A 327 16.10 20.99 20.46
C SER A 327 15.48 21.90 21.51
N ASN A 328 14.18 21.77 21.79
CA ASN A 328 13.46 22.60 22.75
C ASN A 328 13.32 21.97 24.14
N GLY A 329 13.86 20.76 24.34
CA GLY A 329 13.74 20.02 25.61
C GLY A 329 12.30 19.63 25.95
N PHE A 330 11.40 19.62 24.96
CA PHE A 330 10.01 19.21 25.19
C PHE A 330 9.99 17.71 25.52
N LYS A 331 9.40 17.37 26.68
CA LYS A 331 9.01 15.99 26.98
C LYS A 331 7.80 15.60 26.11
N ALA A 332 7.12 14.50 26.43
CA ALA A 332 5.97 14.02 25.65
C ALA A 332 5.03 15.17 25.21
N PRO A 333 4.61 15.25 23.94
CA PRO A 333 4.63 14.19 22.91
C PRO A 333 5.80 14.24 21.91
N PHE A 334 6.78 15.14 22.02
CA PHE A 334 7.77 15.36 20.95
C PHE A 334 9.10 14.57 21.11
N ASP A 335 9.22 13.79 22.18
CA ASP A 335 10.34 12.88 22.46
C ASP A 335 10.06 11.47 21.83
N GLN A 336 10.44 10.38 22.49
CA GLN A 336 10.05 8.98 22.15
C GLN A 336 8.54 8.75 21.90
N HIS A 337 7.68 9.68 22.35
CA HIS A 337 6.23 9.66 22.17
C HIS A 337 5.76 10.31 20.86
N ILE A 338 6.67 10.78 20.00
CA ILE A 338 6.30 11.41 18.74
C ILE A 338 5.56 10.47 17.79
N LEU A 339 5.74 9.16 17.98
CA LEU A 339 5.00 8.11 17.28
C LEU A 339 3.52 8.01 17.72
N VAL A 340 3.17 8.58 18.89
CA VAL A 340 1.84 8.54 19.51
C VAL A 340 0.92 9.65 18.97
N CYS A 341 1.46 10.83 18.70
CA CYS A 341 0.66 12.01 18.31
C CYS A 341 -0.01 11.89 16.92
N PRO A 342 0.72 11.52 15.85
CA PRO A 342 0.11 11.29 14.54
C PRO A 342 -0.91 10.15 14.60
N SER A 343 -0.60 9.07 15.33
CA SER A 343 -1.42 7.88 15.34
C SER A 343 -2.79 8.04 15.99
N HIS A 344 -2.93 8.88 17.03
CA HIS A 344 -4.24 9.19 17.64
C HIS A 344 -5.15 10.01 16.73
N PHE A 345 -4.62 11.07 16.12
CA PHE A 345 -5.38 11.90 15.18
C PHE A 345 -5.85 11.09 13.97
N PHE A 346 -4.97 10.23 13.44
CA PHE A 346 -5.25 9.37 12.31
C PHE A 346 -6.14 8.17 12.65
N PHE A 347 -6.10 7.66 13.88
CA PHE A 347 -6.99 6.60 14.37
C PHE A 347 -8.46 7.05 14.37
N LEU A 348 -8.74 8.25 14.89
CA LEU A 348 -10.09 8.83 14.88
C LEU A 348 -10.60 9.06 13.45
N HIS A 349 -9.72 9.50 12.55
CA HIS A 349 -10.06 9.71 11.14
C HIS A 349 -10.35 8.38 10.41
N LYS A 350 -9.54 7.34 10.66
CA LYS A 350 -9.74 5.99 10.09
C LYS A 350 -11.01 5.30 10.60
N ILE A 351 -11.32 5.41 11.89
CA ILE A 351 -12.56 4.83 12.44
C ILE A 351 -13.77 5.52 11.81
N ARG A 352 -13.76 6.85 11.72
CA ARG A 352 -14.83 7.60 11.05
C ARG A 352 -14.97 7.19 9.58
N ALA A 353 -13.87 7.10 8.84
CA ALA A 353 -13.87 6.62 7.44
C ALA A 353 -14.44 5.20 7.32
N SER A 354 -14.05 4.28 8.21
CA SER A 354 -14.51 2.89 8.21
C SER A 354 -16.00 2.74 8.60
N LEU A 355 -16.50 3.61 9.49
CA LEU A 355 -17.93 3.65 9.84
C LEU A 355 -18.76 4.17 8.66
N ILE A 356 -18.31 5.22 7.97
CA ILE A 356 -18.98 5.77 6.79
C ILE A 356 -19.02 4.74 5.65
N VAL A 357 -17.91 4.04 5.40
CA VAL A 357 -17.87 2.98 4.38
C VAL A 357 -18.82 1.83 4.72
N LEU A 358 -18.88 1.40 5.99
CA LEU A 358 -19.83 0.36 6.40
C LEU A 358 -21.29 0.82 6.26
N GLN A 359 -21.58 2.07 6.61
CA GLN A 359 -22.91 2.65 6.45
C GLN A 359 -23.31 2.70 4.97
N PHE A 360 -22.38 3.00 4.06
CA PHE A 360 -22.60 2.94 2.61
C PHE A 360 -22.90 1.51 2.13
N PHE A 361 -22.10 0.51 2.53
CA PHE A 361 -22.36 -0.88 2.16
C PHE A 361 -23.68 -1.39 2.72
N PHE A 362 -24.04 -1.00 3.94
CA PHE A 362 -25.33 -1.34 4.55
C PHE A 362 -26.50 -0.68 3.80
N GLN A 363 -26.38 0.59 3.42
CA GLN A 363 -27.38 1.28 2.60
C GLN A 363 -27.55 0.63 1.22
N CYS A 364 -26.46 0.23 0.57
CA CYS A 364 -26.53 -0.53 -0.69
C CYS A 364 -27.21 -1.88 -0.50
N LEU A 365 -26.88 -2.63 0.57
CA LEU A 365 -27.51 -3.91 0.86
C LEU A 365 -29.03 -3.77 1.08
N VAL A 366 -29.44 -2.77 1.87
CA VAL A 366 -30.86 -2.47 2.12
C VAL A 366 -31.57 -2.07 0.82
N ALA A 367 -30.96 -1.22 -0.01
CA ALA A 367 -31.54 -0.84 -1.30
C ALA A 367 -31.69 -2.04 -2.26
N THR A 368 -30.71 -2.94 -2.31
CA THR A 368 -30.79 -4.17 -3.10
C THR A 368 -31.88 -5.11 -2.57
N LEU A 369 -31.99 -5.28 -1.25
CA LEU A 369 -33.05 -6.08 -0.63
C LEU A 369 -34.44 -5.49 -0.91
N GLN A 370 -34.58 -4.17 -0.85
CA GLN A 370 -35.83 -3.47 -1.17
C GLN A 370 -36.22 -3.63 -2.64
N LEU A 371 -35.25 -3.56 -3.56
CA LEU A 371 -35.48 -3.87 -4.98
C LEU A 371 -35.91 -5.33 -5.16
N MET A 372 -35.26 -6.28 -4.51
CA MET A 372 -35.64 -7.70 -4.59
C MET A 372 -37.04 -7.97 -4.03
N THR A 373 -37.46 -7.28 -2.97
CA THR A 373 -38.85 -7.37 -2.46
C THR A 373 -39.87 -6.68 -3.36
N SER A 374 -39.46 -5.64 -4.10
CA SER A 374 -40.32 -4.95 -5.06
C SER A 374 -40.60 -5.76 -6.34
N PHE A 375 -39.79 -6.80 -6.61
CA PHE A 375 -39.96 -7.73 -7.74
C PHE A 375 -40.60 -9.08 -7.33
N GLY A 376 -41.23 -9.16 -6.15
CA GLY A 376 -42.07 -10.32 -5.75
C GLY A 376 -43.29 -10.50 -6.67
N PRO A 377 -43.80 -11.74 -6.85
CA PRO A 377 -44.45 -12.17 -8.09
C PRO A 377 -45.83 -11.55 -8.30
N ALA A 378 -45.99 -10.86 -9.43
CA ALA A 378 -47.29 -10.64 -10.05
C ALA A 378 -47.78 -11.97 -10.65
N ILE A 379 -48.24 -12.90 -9.80
CA ILE A 379 -48.91 -14.13 -10.24
C ILE A 379 -50.29 -14.19 -9.59
N GLY A 380 -51.31 -13.94 -10.42
CA GLY A 380 -52.61 -14.61 -10.32
C GLY A 380 -53.71 -13.91 -9.53
N SER A 381 -54.34 -12.88 -10.11
CA SER A 381 -55.76 -12.62 -9.87
C SER A 381 -56.52 -12.85 -11.18
N SER A 382 -57.15 -14.03 -11.28
CA SER A 382 -58.04 -14.40 -12.38
C SER A 382 -59.32 -13.54 -12.33
N PRO A 383 -59.87 -13.07 -13.46
CA PRO A 383 -61.16 -12.39 -13.46
C PRO A 383 -62.29 -13.42 -13.39
N GLU A 384 -63.11 -13.33 -12.33
CA GLU A 384 -64.44 -13.95 -12.31
C GLU A 384 -65.34 -13.23 -13.34
N GLY A 385 -65.87 -13.97 -14.30
CA GLY A 385 -66.91 -13.48 -15.21
C GLY A 385 -68.30 -13.75 -14.63
N PRO A 386 -69.27 -12.81 -14.75
CA PRO A 386 -70.65 -13.08 -14.42
C PRO A 386 -71.41 -13.65 -15.64
N MET A 387 -72.24 -14.67 -15.38
CA MET A 387 -73.34 -15.13 -16.24
C MET A 387 -74.49 -14.12 -16.24
#